data_AF-A0A0F9UYU8-F1
#
_entry.id   AF-A0A0F9UYU8-F1
#
_cell.length_a   1.000
_cell.length_b   1.000
_cell.length_c   1.000
_cell.angle_alpha   90.00
_cell.angle_beta   90.00
_cell.angle_gamma   90.00
#
_symmetry.space_group_name_H-M   'P 1'
#
loop_
_entity.id
_entity.type
_entity.pdbx_description
1 polymer ?
#
loop_
_entity_poly.entity_id
_entity_poly.type
_entity_poly.pdbx_seq_one_letter_code
_entity_poly.pdbx_strand_id
1 'polypeptide(L)'
;MDRDAKHMLFVPGRLCLFGEHSDWAAEYGTHRGFCLVIGTDQGLSAEATACEDFVVKSLVADKLGRPTGRTRQMSCTFKAQRLAEAAKDKDEFFRYCAGVAHEMVARPGVVGGLHLEIAAMDLPLKKGVSSSAAVCILVAKAFDAVYRLNLFPHELMELAYVGEKLTGSQCGRMDQACIYGKTPVLLTFEREAQCRVEPIFPARPIYMFFVDLAGKKDTIKILGDLQKAHPDSPALQKALGQENERIVRQAYRALTEGDAETLGALMTEAQANFDQLVAPHSAEQLASPLLHQALALDTLAPHIYGGKGVGSQGDGTAQFVARSEDDRQAAMDAITQMFPEMQCLPLTINCVTVRQAVRQ
;
A
#
# COMPACT_ATOMS: atom_id res chain seq x y z
N MET A 1 5.51 -32.97 -7.28
CA MET A 1 4.98 -31.87 -6.46
C MET A 1 3.76 -32.43 -5.76
N ASP A 2 3.70 -32.34 -4.44
CA ASP A 2 2.54 -32.80 -3.68
C ASP A 2 1.41 -31.79 -3.90
N ARG A 3 0.33 -32.20 -4.59
CA ARG A 3 -0.78 -31.31 -4.92
C ARG A 3 -1.58 -30.91 -3.67
N ASP A 4 -1.50 -31.70 -2.61
CA ASP A 4 -2.22 -31.48 -1.36
C ASP A 4 -1.40 -30.68 -0.33
N ALA A 5 -0.16 -30.31 -0.66
CA ALA A 5 0.68 -29.48 0.19
C ALA A 5 0.05 -28.08 0.36
N LYS A 6 -0.34 -27.79 1.60
CA LYS A 6 -0.92 -26.50 1.99
C LYS A 6 0.18 -25.49 2.32
N HIS A 7 0.10 -24.32 1.71
CA HIS A 7 1.00 -23.20 1.95
C HIS A 7 0.26 -22.08 2.67
N MET A 8 0.67 -21.79 3.91
CA MET A 8 0.13 -20.66 4.67
C MET A 8 0.88 -19.39 4.30
N LEU A 9 0.14 -18.34 3.98
CA LEU A 9 0.69 -17.09 3.47
C LEU A 9 0.13 -15.91 4.26
N PHE A 10 0.99 -14.92 4.47
CA PHE A 10 0.60 -13.61 4.97
C PHE A 10 1.18 -12.53 4.05
N VAL A 11 0.34 -11.52 3.75
CA VAL A 11 0.73 -10.30 3.04
C VAL A 11 0.15 -9.10 3.76
N PRO A 12 0.98 -8.21 4.31
CA PRO A 12 0.48 -7.02 5.00
C PRO A 12 -0.06 -5.99 4.00
N GLY A 13 -0.82 -5.03 4.52
CA GLY A 13 -1.00 -3.74 3.84
C GLY A 13 0.27 -2.91 3.82
N ARG A 14 0.19 -1.69 3.30
CA ARG A 14 1.30 -0.73 3.31
C ARG A 14 0.87 0.69 3.63
N LEU A 15 1.73 1.42 4.32
CA LEU A 15 1.68 2.88 4.39
C LEU A 15 2.76 3.47 3.48
N CYS A 16 2.36 4.50 2.73
CA CYS A 16 3.32 5.43 2.18
C CYS A 16 3.69 6.41 3.28
N LEU A 17 4.92 6.33 3.79
CA LEU A 17 5.43 7.29 4.76
C LEU A 17 5.62 8.65 4.08
N PHE A 18 6.23 8.63 2.88
CA PHE A 18 6.47 9.82 2.07
C PHE A 18 6.48 9.48 0.58
N GLY A 19 6.04 10.44 -0.22
CA GLY A 19 6.29 10.44 -1.67
C GLY A 19 5.15 9.92 -2.51
N GLU A 20 3.93 10.06 -2.02
CA GLU A 20 2.70 9.73 -2.74
C GLU A 20 2.73 10.28 -4.17
N HIS A 21 2.18 9.49 -5.10
CA HIS A 21 2.02 9.84 -6.51
C HIS A 21 3.30 9.97 -7.35
N SER A 22 4.47 10.02 -6.72
CA SER A 22 5.74 10.15 -7.46
C SER A 22 6.07 8.92 -8.32
N ASP A 23 5.48 7.76 -8.00
CA ASP A 23 5.69 6.49 -8.70
C ASP A 23 5.11 6.46 -10.12
N TRP A 24 3.91 7.00 -10.31
CA TRP A 24 3.36 7.20 -11.66
C TRP A 24 3.84 8.51 -12.29
N ALA A 25 4.13 9.55 -11.50
CA ALA A 25 4.63 10.82 -12.04
C ALA A 25 6.02 10.65 -12.71
N ALA A 26 6.85 9.74 -12.20
CA ALA A 26 8.12 9.39 -12.81
C ALA A 26 8.00 8.84 -14.24
N GLU A 27 6.85 8.27 -14.63
CA GLU A 27 6.62 7.75 -15.98
C GLU A 27 6.61 8.85 -17.06
N TYR A 28 6.33 10.11 -16.68
CA TYR A 28 6.40 11.24 -17.59
C TYR A 28 7.86 11.62 -17.96
N GLY A 29 8.85 11.20 -17.16
CA GLY A 29 10.28 11.40 -17.44
C GLY A 29 10.82 12.79 -17.13
N THR A 30 10.02 13.72 -16.57
CA THR A 30 10.48 15.05 -16.16
C THR A 30 11.36 15.00 -14.91
N HIS A 31 11.02 14.12 -13.96
CA HIS A 31 11.72 13.92 -12.70
C HIS A 31 11.70 12.44 -12.32
N ARG A 32 12.65 12.01 -11.48
CA ARG A 32 12.59 10.71 -10.80
C ARG A 32 11.56 10.79 -9.67
N GLY A 33 10.95 9.66 -9.36
CA GLY A 33 10.01 9.52 -8.24
C GLY A 33 10.66 8.81 -7.07
N PHE A 34 10.36 9.24 -5.85
CA PHE A 34 10.86 8.63 -4.63
C PHE A 34 9.74 8.38 -3.64
N CYS A 35 9.65 7.15 -3.13
CA CYS A 35 8.70 6.79 -2.07
C CYS A 35 9.40 6.11 -0.90
N LEU A 36 9.02 6.46 0.33
CA LEU A 36 9.32 5.68 1.53
C LEU A 36 8.06 4.94 1.94
N VAL A 37 8.15 3.61 2.06
CA VAL A 37 6.99 2.77 2.38
C VAL A 37 7.34 1.75 3.45
N ILE A 38 6.32 1.32 4.20
CA ILE A 38 6.41 0.24 5.19
C ILE A 38 5.12 -0.57 5.21
N GLY A 39 5.22 -1.86 5.51
CA GLY A 39 4.07 -2.73 5.74
C GLY A 39 3.37 -2.49 7.08
N THR A 40 2.04 -2.68 7.10
CA THR A 40 1.22 -2.64 8.32
C THR A 40 1.29 -3.95 9.10
N ASP A 41 0.75 -3.99 10.32
CA ASP A 41 0.57 -5.25 11.06
C ASP A 41 -0.63 -6.04 10.52
N GLN A 42 -1.57 -5.33 9.93
CA GLN A 42 -2.78 -5.86 9.32
C GLN A 42 -2.47 -6.33 7.89
N GLY A 43 -3.11 -7.41 7.47
CA GLY A 43 -2.81 -8.11 6.23
C GLY A 43 -3.90 -9.09 5.77
N LEU A 44 -3.55 -9.82 4.72
CA LEU A 44 -4.31 -10.94 4.20
C LEU A 44 -3.63 -12.23 4.67
N SER A 45 -4.40 -13.09 5.32
CA SER A 45 -3.98 -14.45 5.64
C SER A 45 -4.69 -15.43 4.70
N ALA A 46 -3.94 -16.30 4.05
CA ALA A 46 -4.51 -17.27 3.12
C ALA A 46 -3.82 -18.63 3.16
N GLU A 47 -4.55 -19.64 2.70
CA GLU A 47 -4.04 -20.96 2.39
C GLU A 47 -4.02 -21.14 0.87
N ALA A 48 -2.91 -21.66 0.34
CA ALA A 48 -2.73 -21.93 -1.08
C ALA A 48 -2.38 -23.39 -1.32
N THR A 49 -2.99 -23.97 -2.35
CA THR A 49 -2.72 -25.34 -2.84
C THR A 49 -2.69 -25.37 -4.37
N ALA A 50 -2.03 -26.38 -4.94
CA ALA A 50 -2.03 -26.56 -6.39
C ALA A 50 -3.42 -26.98 -6.88
N CYS A 51 -3.86 -26.43 -8.01
CA CYS A 51 -5.12 -26.80 -8.65
C CYS A 51 -4.95 -26.90 -10.17
N GLU A 52 -5.89 -27.53 -10.87
CA GLU A 52 -5.88 -27.53 -12.34
C GLU A 52 -6.37 -26.18 -12.88
N ASP A 53 -7.43 -25.66 -12.27
CA ASP A 53 -8.02 -24.35 -12.56
C ASP A 53 -7.56 -23.28 -11.57
N PHE A 54 -7.90 -22.03 -11.84
CA PHE A 54 -7.70 -20.92 -10.92
C PHE A 54 -8.95 -20.67 -10.09
N VAL A 55 -8.85 -20.88 -8.78
CA VAL A 55 -9.93 -20.75 -7.82
C VAL A 55 -9.49 -19.81 -6.71
N VAL A 56 -10.27 -18.76 -6.47
CA VAL A 56 -10.06 -17.85 -5.34
C VAL A 56 -11.34 -17.79 -4.54
N LYS A 57 -11.22 -18.02 -3.23
CA LYS A 57 -12.31 -17.94 -2.27
C LYS A 57 -11.92 -16.99 -1.15
N SER A 58 -12.86 -16.16 -0.71
CA SER A 58 -12.66 -15.25 0.43
C SER A 58 -13.90 -15.22 1.29
N LEU A 59 -13.72 -15.07 2.60
CA LEU A 59 -14.78 -14.59 3.47
C LEU A 59 -15.14 -13.15 3.09
N VAL A 60 -16.43 -12.85 3.07
CA VAL A 60 -16.94 -11.49 2.88
C VAL A 60 -16.82 -10.77 4.22
N ALA A 61 -16.01 -9.72 4.25
CA ALA A 61 -15.89 -8.83 5.40
C ALA A 61 -17.05 -7.83 5.45
N ASP A 62 -17.44 -7.42 6.65
CA ASP A 62 -18.30 -6.27 6.87
C ASP A 62 -17.53 -4.94 6.66
N LYS A 63 -18.19 -3.81 6.93
CA LYS A 63 -17.58 -2.48 6.75
C LYS A 63 -16.35 -2.24 7.66
N LEU A 64 -16.18 -3.04 8.72
CA LEU A 64 -15.12 -2.95 9.72
C LEU A 64 -14.12 -4.10 9.57
N GLY A 65 -14.13 -4.82 8.44
CA GLY A 65 -13.20 -5.92 8.18
C GLY A 65 -13.58 -7.25 8.84
N ARG A 66 -14.71 -7.35 9.55
CA ARG A 66 -15.05 -8.57 10.31
C ARG A 66 -15.70 -9.62 9.41
N PRO A 67 -15.42 -10.91 9.59
CA PRO A 67 -16.06 -11.96 8.80
C PRO A 67 -17.58 -11.99 8.99
N THR A 68 -18.33 -11.94 7.89
CA THR A 68 -19.81 -12.04 7.93
C THR A 68 -20.32 -13.48 7.89
N GLY A 69 -19.43 -14.47 7.83
CA GLY A 69 -19.75 -15.88 7.59
C GLY A 69 -20.16 -16.20 6.14
N ARG A 70 -20.36 -15.18 5.29
CA ARG A 70 -20.61 -15.37 3.85
C ARG A 70 -19.28 -15.55 3.11
N THR A 71 -19.26 -16.41 2.09
CA THR A 71 -18.11 -16.59 1.19
C THR A 71 -18.41 -16.01 -0.19
N ARG A 72 -17.39 -15.46 -0.83
CA ARG A 72 -17.39 -15.19 -2.27
C ARG A 72 -16.30 -16.03 -2.92
N GLN A 73 -16.56 -16.53 -4.13
CA GLN A 73 -15.61 -17.36 -4.86
C GLN A 73 -15.66 -17.03 -6.34
N MET A 74 -14.53 -17.14 -7.02
CA MET A 74 -14.45 -17.33 -8.46
C MET A 74 -13.80 -18.68 -8.79
N SER A 75 -14.12 -19.21 -9.96
CA SER A 75 -13.39 -20.30 -10.61
C SER A 75 -13.22 -19.95 -12.08
N CYS A 76 -12.01 -20.09 -12.59
CA CYS A 76 -11.65 -19.78 -13.97
C CYS A 76 -10.70 -20.86 -14.49
N THR A 77 -10.94 -21.34 -15.72
CA THR A 77 -9.98 -22.23 -16.36
C THR A 77 -8.62 -21.55 -16.45
N PHE A 78 -7.54 -22.23 -16.04
CA PHE A 78 -6.20 -21.66 -16.03
C PHE A 78 -5.62 -21.54 -17.46
N LYS A 79 -6.15 -20.59 -18.22
CA LYS A 79 -5.77 -20.24 -19.61
C LYS A 79 -5.71 -18.73 -19.74
N ALA A 80 -4.67 -18.23 -20.41
CA ALA A 80 -4.40 -16.80 -20.54
C ALA A 80 -5.64 -16.01 -21.00
N GLN A 81 -6.28 -16.43 -22.10
CA GLN A 81 -7.47 -15.73 -22.61
C GLN A 81 -8.59 -15.60 -21.56
N ARG A 82 -8.90 -16.67 -20.83
CA ARG A 82 -10.00 -16.70 -19.84
C ARG A 82 -9.69 -15.83 -18.62
N LEU A 83 -8.45 -15.88 -18.16
CA LEU A 83 -7.99 -15.05 -17.05
C LEU A 83 -7.94 -13.57 -17.44
N ALA A 84 -7.56 -13.24 -18.68
CA ALA A 84 -7.61 -11.88 -19.19
C ALA A 84 -9.05 -11.35 -19.32
N GLU A 85 -10.01 -12.17 -19.74
CA GLU A 85 -11.44 -11.84 -19.75
C GLU A 85 -11.92 -11.52 -18.34
N ALA A 86 -11.64 -12.40 -17.36
CA ALA A 86 -12.00 -12.19 -15.96
C ALA A 86 -11.31 -10.97 -15.34
N ALA A 87 -10.05 -10.70 -15.68
CA ALA A 87 -9.32 -9.52 -15.21
C ALA A 87 -9.92 -8.21 -15.75
N LYS A 88 -10.49 -8.22 -16.95
CA LYS A 88 -11.10 -7.04 -17.61
C LYS A 88 -12.57 -6.83 -17.25
N ASP A 89 -13.24 -7.85 -16.73
CA ASP A 89 -14.60 -7.75 -16.22
C ASP A 89 -14.64 -6.86 -14.96
N LYS A 90 -15.46 -5.80 -15.01
CA LYS A 90 -15.61 -4.83 -13.90
C LYS A 90 -16.53 -5.35 -12.79
N ASP A 91 -17.36 -6.34 -13.09
CA ASP A 91 -18.30 -6.94 -12.13
C ASP A 91 -17.66 -8.12 -11.37
N GLU A 92 -16.54 -8.64 -11.88
CA GLU A 92 -15.72 -9.64 -11.21
C GLU A 92 -14.93 -9.01 -10.05
N PHE A 93 -15.13 -9.55 -8.85
CA PHE A 93 -14.52 -9.05 -7.62
C PHE A 93 -13.07 -9.50 -7.46
N PHE A 94 -12.75 -10.70 -7.93
CA PHE A 94 -11.39 -11.23 -7.91
C PHE A 94 -10.63 -10.92 -9.20
N ARG A 95 -11.03 -9.87 -9.93
CA ARG A 95 -10.39 -9.46 -11.20
C ARG A 95 -8.90 -9.16 -11.05
N TYR A 96 -8.48 -8.59 -9.92
CA TYR A 96 -7.06 -8.39 -9.59
C TYR A 96 -6.32 -9.72 -9.48
N CYS A 97 -6.92 -10.71 -8.83
CA CYS A 97 -6.35 -12.05 -8.71
C CYS A 97 -6.21 -12.72 -10.08
N ALA A 98 -7.25 -12.62 -10.92
CA ALA A 98 -7.22 -13.13 -12.28
C ALA A 98 -6.14 -12.45 -13.13
N GLY A 99 -5.93 -11.13 -12.94
CA GLY A 99 -4.88 -10.37 -13.60
C GLY A 99 -3.48 -10.90 -13.27
N VAL A 100 -3.19 -11.19 -12.01
CA VAL A 100 -1.89 -11.80 -11.64
C VAL A 100 -1.79 -13.24 -12.14
N ALA A 101 -2.85 -14.03 -12.01
CA ALA A 101 -2.86 -15.40 -12.52
C ALA A 101 -2.63 -15.47 -14.04
N HIS A 102 -3.11 -14.49 -14.81
CA HIS A 102 -2.82 -14.35 -16.24
C HIS A 102 -1.31 -14.30 -16.51
N GLU A 103 -0.57 -13.47 -15.77
CA GLU A 103 0.90 -13.35 -15.91
C GLU A 103 1.61 -14.66 -15.55
N MET A 104 1.02 -15.45 -14.65
CA MET A 104 1.60 -16.74 -14.24
C MET A 104 1.46 -17.85 -15.29
N VAL A 105 0.47 -17.77 -16.20
CA VAL A 105 0.22 -18.81 -17.21
C VAL A 105 1.44 -19.08 -18.09
N ALA A 106 2.14 -18.02 -18.50
CA ALA A 106 3.29 -18.14 -19.40
C ALA A 106 4.62 -18.38 -18.66
N ARG A 107 4.60 -18.42 -17.31
CA ARG A 107 5.83 -18.44 -16.52
C ARG A 107 6.43 -19.84 -16.46
N PRO A 108 7.73 -20.01 -16.75
CA PRO A 108 8.40 -21.30 -16.61
C PRO A 108 8.24 -21.88 -15.20
N GLY A 109 7.91 -23.17 -15.11
CA GLY A 109 7.70 -23.87 -13.84
C GLY A 109 6.24 -23.89 -13.35
N VAL A 110 5.36 -23.03 -13.89
CA VAL A 110 3.92 -23.07 -13.61
C VAL A 110 3.25 -24.07 -14.54
N VAL A 111 2.66 -25.13 -13.97
CA VAL A 111 2.07 -26.26 -14.74
C VAL A 111 0.57 -26.43 -14.50
N GLY A 112 -0.05 -25.54 -13.73
CA GLY A 112 -1.48 -25.56 -13.41
C GLY A 112 -1.91 -24.27 -12.73
N GLY A 113 -3.19 -24.22 -12.35
CA GLY A 113 -3.76 -23.13 -11.59
C GLY A 113 -3.54 -23.22 -10.08
N LEU A 114 -4.28 -22.41 -9.35
CA LEU A 114 -4.09 -22.20 -7.91
C LEU A 114 -5.45 -22.25 -7.24
N HIS A 115 -5.56 -22.97 -6.12
CA HIS A 115 -6.66 -22.78 -5.20
C HIS A 115 -6.17 -21.94 -4.01
N LEU A 116 -6.70 -20.72 -3.90
CA LEU A 116 -6.37 -19.75 -2.85
C LEU A 116 -7.60 -19.46 -1.99
N GLU A 117 -7.51 -19.76 -0.70
CA GLU A 117 -8.54 -19.42 0.30
C GLU A 117 -8.05 -18.31 1.22
N ILE A 118 -8.61 -17.11 1.08
CA ILE A 118 -8.36 -15.95 1.93
C ILE A 118 -9.21 -16.09 3.19
N ALA A 119 -8.56 -16.51 4.27
CA ALA A 119 -9.20 -16.88 5.54
C ALA A 119 -9.44 -15.66 6.45
N ALA A 120 -8.58 -14.65 6.39
CA ALA A 120 -8.71 -13.43 7.19
C ALA A 120 -8.21 -12.20 6.44
N MET A 121 -8.85 -11.06 6.75
CA MET A 121 -8.55 -9.75 6.17
C MET A 121 -8.86 -8.69 7.23
N ASP A 122 -7.82 -8.21 7.90
CA ASP A 122 -7.91 -7.16 8.92
C ASP A 122 -7.38 -5.80 8.41
N LEU A 123 -7.08 -5.69 7.10
CA LEU A 123 -6.80 -4.41 6.46
C LEU A 123 -8.05 -3.51 6.41
N PRO A 124 -7.92 -2.20 6.71
CA PRO A 124 -8.92 -1.20 6.35
C PRO A 124 -9.16 -1.12 4.83
N LEU A 125 -10.23 -1.75 4.34
CA LEU A 125 -10.50 -1.85 2.91
C LEU A 125 -10.80 -0.49 2.26
N LYS A 126 -10.18 -0.21 1.10
CA LYS A 126 -10.39 1.00 0.27
C LYS A 126 -10.02 2.33 0.93
N LYS A 127 -9.18 2.32 1.96
CA LYS A 127 -8.83 3.55 2.72
C LYS A 127 -7.45 4.15 2.44
N GLY A 128 -6.62 3.48 1.64
CA GLY A 128 -5.28 3.98 1.28
C GLY A 128 -4.13 3.09 1.77
N VAL A 129 -4.45 1.93 2.35
CA VAL A 129 -3.50 0.91 2.83
C VAL A 129 -3.22 -0.22 1.80
N SER A 130 -3.53 0.01 0.52
CA SER A 130 -3.23 -0.87 -0.63
C SER A 130 -3.81 -2.28 -0.61
N SER A 131 -5.11 -2.39 -0.38
CA SER A 131 -5.81 -3.67 -0.45
C SER A 131 -5.72 -4.39 -1.81
N SER A 132 -5.66 -3.66 -2.94
CA SER A 132 -5.52 -4.27 -4.27
C SER A 132 -4.11 -4.86 -4.47
N ALA A 133 -3.07 -4.10 -4.17
CA ALA A 133 -1.70 -4.59 -4.31
C ALA A 133 -1.40 -5.75 -3.33
N ALA A 134 -1.92 -5.72 -2.10
CA ALA A 134 -1.77 -6.81 -1.15
C ALA A 134 -2.37 -8.12 -1.70
N VAL A 135 -3.55 -8.07 -2.34
CA VAL A 135 -4.14 -9.29 -2.95
C VAL A 135 -3.37 -9.73 -4.20
N CYS A 136 -2.85 -8.79 -5.00
CA CYS A 136 -2.00 -9.13 -6.14
C CYS A 136 -0.71 -9.83 -5.70
N ILE A 137 -0.02 -9.29 -4.69
CA ILE A 137 1.18 -9.89 -4.09
C ILE A 137 0.85 -11.25 -3.45
N LEU A 138 -0.31 -11.39 -2.81
CA LEU A 138 -0.73 -12.66 -2.24
C LEU A 138 -0.84 -13.75 -3.30
N VAL A 139 -1.45 -13.46 -4.45
CA VAL A 139 -1.55 -14.41 -5.56
C VAL A 139 -0.16 -14.75 -6.12
N ALA A 140 0.69 -13.74 -6.34
CA ALA A 140 2.06 -13.97 -6.83
C ALA A 140 2.88 -14.85 -5.86
N LYS A 141 2.85 -14.55 -4.56
CA LYS A 141 3.50 -15.36 -3.50
C LYS A 141 2.92 -16.77 -3.43
N ALA A 142 1.61 -16.93 -3.64
CA ALA A 142 0.97 -18.23 -3.63
C ALA A 142 1.45 -19.12 -4.78
N PHE A 143 1.54 -18.58 -5.99
CA PHE A 143 2.14 -19.32 -7.10
C PHE A 143 3.61 -19.63 -6.85
N ASP A 144 4.40 -18.68 -6.35
CA ASP A 144 5.82 -18.92 -6.03
C ASP A 144 6.01 -20.03 -5.00
N ALA A 145 5.21 -20.03 -3.93
CA ALA A 145 5.26 -21.05 -2.89
C ALA A 145 4.81 -22.43 -3.37
N VAL A 146 3.67 -22.50 -4.05
CA VAL A 146 3.08 -23.75 -4.56
C VAL A 146 3.98 -24.38 -5.61
N TYR A 147 4.48 -23.58 -6.56
CA TYR A 147 5.30 -24.04 -7.68
C TYR A 147 6.81 -24.02 -7.42
N ARG A 148 7.23 -23.52 -6.25
CA ARG A 148 8.64 -23.40 -5.83
C ARG A 148 9.49 -22.68 -6.88
N LEU A 149 8.98 -21.56 -7.38
CA LEU A 149 9.60 -20.80 -8.46
C LEU A 149 10.88 -20.08 -8.00
N ASN A 150 11.03 -19.84 -6.69
CA ASN A 150 12.16 -19.16 -6.06
C ASN A 150 12.37 -17.75 -6.61
N LEU A 151 11.26 -17.02 -6.79
CA LEU A 151 11.29 -15.65 -7.31
C LEU A 151 11.80 -14.67 -6.26
N PHE A 152 12.59 -13.70 -6.71
CA PHE A 152 12.99 -12.61 -5.84
C PHE A 152 11.81 -11.65 -5.59
N PRO A 153 11.78 -10.93 -4.45
CA PRO A 153 10.69 -10.01 -4.11
C PRO A 153 10.36 -9.00 -5.21
N HIS A 154 11.36 -8.45 -5.89
CA HIS A 154 11.15 -7.49 -6.98
C HIS A 154 10.47 -8.13 -8.22
N GLU A 155 10.69 -9.41 -8.49
CA GLU A 155 9.99 -10.13 -9.56
C GLU A 155 8.51 -10.35 -9.21
N LEU A 156 8.23 -10.67 -7.94
CA LEU A 156 6.86 -10.80 -7.44
C LEU A 156 6.12 -9.45 -7.48
N MET A 157 6.81 -8.36 -7.15
CA MET A 157 6.27 -7.00 -7.32
C MET A 157 5.91 -6.70 -8.76
N GLU A 158 6.79 -7.03 -9.71
CA GLU A 158 6.54 -6.76 -11.13
C GLU A 158 5.35 -7.58 -11.64
N LEU A 159 5.26 -8.87 -11.30
CA LEU A 159 4.12 -9.73 -11.64
C LEU A 159 2.80 -9.18 -11.07
N ALA A 160 2.82 -8.76 -9.80
CA ALA A 160 1.66 -8.17 -9.15
C ALA A 160 1.24 -6.84 -9.79
N TYR A 161 2.22 -6.00 -10.17
CA TYR A 161 1.97 -4.73 -10.83
C TYR A 161 1.38 -4.92 -12.23
N VAL A 162 2.00 -5.74 -13.08
CA VAL A 162 1.53 -6.00 -14.45
C VAL A 162 0.13 -6.64 -14.41
N GLY A 163 -0.08 -7.61 -13.53
CA GLY A 163 -1.38 -8.23 -13.32
C GLY A 163 -2.45 -7.23 -12.87
N GLU A 164 -2.12 -6.29 -11.97
CA GLU A 164 -3.03 -5.21 -11.55
C GLU A 164 -3.35 -4.26 -12.72
N LYS A 165 -2.37 -3.90 -13.55
CA LYS A 165 -2.55 -3.02 -14.72
C LYS A 165 -3.47 -3.64 -15.76
N LEU A 166 -3.51 -4.97 -15.89
CA LEU A 166 -4.44 -5.66 -16.80
C LEU A 166 -5.91 -5.38 -16.47
N THR A 167 -6.23 -5.01 -15.22
CA THR A 167 -7.59 -4.62 -14.81
C THR A 167 -7.98 -3.19 -15.22
N GLY A 168 -7.06 -2.43 -15.81
CA GLY A 168 -7.23 -1.00 -16.10
C GLY A 168 -6.94 -0.09 -14.90
N SER A 169 -6.26 -0.60 -13.87
CA SER A 169 -5.81 0.20 -12.73
C SER A 169 -4.88 1.33 -13.15
N GLN A 170 -5.09 2.52 -12.58
CA GLN A 170 -4.25 3.70 -12.79
C GLN A 170 -3.19 3.88 -11.70
N CYS A 171 -3.10 2.95 -10.75
CA CYS A 171 -2.06 2.96 -9.73
C CYS A 171 -0.66 2.83 -10.36
N GLY A 172 0.33 3.39 -9.68
CA GLY A 172 1.73 3.13 -9.98
C GLY A 172 2.26 1.89 -9.25
N ARG A 173 3.58 1.76 -9.19
CA ARG A 173 4.30 0.56 -8.70
C ARG A 173 4.56 0.54 -7.20
N MET A 174 4.26 1.64 -6.48
CA MET A 174 4.62 1.78 -5.07
C MET A 174 3.93 0.73 -4.19
N ASP A 175 2.68 0.41 -4.48
CA ASP A 175 1.82 -0.34 -3.57
C ASP A 175 2.23 -1.82 -3.43
N GLN A 176 2.88 -2.38 -4.45
CA GLN A 176 3.39 -3.75 -4.45
C GLN A 176 4.53 -3.95 -3.43
N ALA A 177 5.16 -2.86 -2.95
CA ALA A 177 6.20 -2.94 -1.94
C ALA A 177 5.71 -3.39 -0.56
N CYS A 178 4.40 -3.60 -0.37
CA CYS A 178 3.86 -4.32 0.79
C CYS A 178 4.52 -5.69 1.02
N ILE A 179 5.10 -6.31 -0.02
CA ILE A 179 5.86 -7.55 0.10
C ILE A 179 7.03 -7.48 1.10
N TYR A 180 7.61 -6.30 1.33
CA TYR A 180 8.74 -6.12 2.25
C TYR A 180 8.33 -6.07 3.73
N GLY A 181 7.02 -6.13 4.00
CA GLY A 181 6.48 -6.19 5.34
C GLY A 181 7.01 -5.10 6.24
N LYS A 182 7.54 -5.47 7.41
CA LYS A 182 7.97 -4.52 8.44
C LYS A 182 9.32 -3.86 8.19
N THR A 183 9.97 -4.17 7.08
CA THR A 183 11.18 -3.47 6.68
C THR A 183 10.79 -2.23 5.86
N PRO A 184 11.05 -1.01 6.34
CA PRO A 184 10.85 0.18 5.51
C PRO A 184 11.77 0.11 4.30
N VAL A 185 11.28 0.55 3.14
CA VAL A 185 12.07 0.61 1.92
C VAL A 185 11.96 1.97 1.26
N LEU A 186 13.08 2.44 0.71
CA LEU A 186 13.11 3.51 -0.28
C LEU A 186 12.91 2.90 -1.66
N LEU A 187 11.90 3.36 -2.36
CA LEU A 187 11.64 3.06 -3.76
C LEU A 187 12.08 4.25 -4.61
N THR A 188 12.84 3.98 -5.66
CA THR A 188 13.15 4.97 -6.69
C THR A 188 12.56 4.53 -8.03
N PHE A 189 11.81 5.44 -8.65
CA PHE A 189 11.15 5.25 -9.93
C PHE A 189 11.79 6.16 -10.97
N GLU A 190 12.00 5.60 -12.16
CA GLU A 190 12.54 6.29 -13.30
C GLU A 190 11.90 5.70 -14.56
N ARG A 191 11.64 6.56 -15.55
CA ARG A 191 10.98 6.16 -16.77
C ARG A 191 11.77 5.04 -17.46
N GLU A 192 11.06 3.99 -17.86
CA GLU A 192 11.63 2.84 -18.59
C GLU A 192 12.74 2.10 -17.81
N ALA A 193 12.84 2.30 -16.50
CA ALA A 193 13.77 1.60 -15.62
C ALA A 193 13.03 0.71 -14.62
N GLN A 194 13.70 -0.35 -14.16
CA GLN A 194 13.21 -1.15 -13.04
C GLN A 194 13.18 -0.30 -11.76
N CYS A 195 12.16 -0.51 -10.94
CA CYS A 195 12.08 0.12 -9.63
C CYS A 195 13.27 -0.32 -8.77
N ARG A 196 14.07 0.64 -8.30
CA ARG A 196 15.16 0.37 -7.37
C ARG A 196 14.60 0.37 -5.95
N VAL A 197 14.91 -0.68 -5.20
CA VAL A 197 14.47 -0.86 -3.82
C VAL A 197 15.67 -0.88 -2.89
N GLU A 198 15.61 -0.07 -1.83
CA GLU A 198 16.65 0.03 -0.81
C GLU A 198 16.03 -0.15 0.58
N PRO A 199 16.25 -1.30 1.25
CA PRO A 199 15.84 -1.50 2.64
C PRO A 199 16.50 -0.51 3.60
N ILE A 200 15.75 -0.09 4.61
CA ILE A 200 16.18 0.86 5.63
C ILE A 200 16.08 0.17 6.99
N PHE A 201 17.14 0.32 7.79
CA PHE A 201 17.25 -0.27 9.11
C PHE A 201 17.42 0.85 10.15
N PRO A 202 16.32 1.34 10.76
CA PRO A 202 16.38 2.42 11.74
C PRO A 202 17.26 2.09 12.94
N ALA A 203 18.04 3.06 13.40
CA ALA A 203 18.90 2.93 14.58
C ALA A 203 18.11 2.94 15.91
N ARG A 204 16.90 3.51 15.90
CA ARG A 204 15.98 3.58 17.06
C ARG A 204 14.55 3.29 16.59
N PRO A 205 13.69 2.73 17.45
CA PRO A 205 12.29 2.53 17.09
C PRO A 205 11.58 3.87 16.89
N ILE A 206 10.63 3.89 15.96
CA ILE A 206 9.73 5.04 15.74
C ILE A 206 8.30 4.57 15.99
N TYR A 207 7.64 5.24 16.93
CA TYR A 207 6.26 4.95 17.30
C TYR A 207 5.32 5.78 16.43
N MET A 208 4.43 5.09 15.73
CA MET A 208 3.49 5.70 14.81
C MET A 208 2.10 5.11 15.03
N PHE A 209 1.10 5.78 14.49
CA PHE A 209 -0.21 5.19 14.30
C PHE A 209 -0.83 5.76 13.04
N PHE A 210 -1.82 5.06 12.51
CA PHE A 210 -2.61 5.52 11.40
C PHE A 210 -4.10 5.38 11.71
N VAL A 211 -4.90 6.20 11.03
CA VAL A 211 -6.31 6.40 11.33
C VAL A 211 -7.10 6.24 10.05
N ASP A 212 -8.03 5.29 10.00
CA ASP A 212 -9.12 5.36 9.02
C ASP A 212 -10.02 6.52 9.43
N LEU A 213 -10.05 7.56 8.59
CA LEU A 213 -10.79 8.79 8.86
C LEU A 213 -12.31 8.61 8.76
N ALA A 214 -12.80 7.42 8.42
CA ALA A 214 -14.21 7.09 8.18
C ALA A 214 -14.88 7.91 7.06
N GLY A 215 -14.10 8.73 6.34
CA GLY A 215 -14.59 9.50 5.21
C GLY A 215 -14.64 8.72 3.90
N LYS A 216 -14.92 9.48 2.83
CA LYS A 216 -15.08 8.98 1.47
C LYS A 216 -14.17 9.75 0.53
N LYS A 217 -13.62 9.02 -0.45
CA LYS A 217 -12.88 9.57 -1.58
C LYS A 217 -13.02 8.66 -2.79
N ASP A 218 -12.93 9.24 -3.97
CA ASP A 218 -12.81 8.51 -5.22
C ASP A 218 -11.35 8.51 -5.69
N THR A 219 -10.67 7.41 -5.43
CA THR A 219 -9.24 7.24 -5.80
C THR A 219 -9.05 7.22 -7.31
N ILE A 220 -10.03 6.71 -8.08
CA ILE A 220 -9.97 6.69 -9.54
C ILE A 220 -10.07 8.11 -10.06
N LYS A 221 -11.00 8.90 -9.53
CA LYS A 221 -11.11 10.33 -9.88
C LYS A 221 -9.86 11.12 -9.52
N ILE A 222 -9.31 10.94 -8.31
CA ILE A 222 -8.07 11.61 -7.88
C ILE A 222 -6.93 11.29 -8.86
N LEU A 223 -6.67 10.01 -9.15
CA LEU A 223 -5.61 9.63 -10.06
C LEU A 223 -5.83 10.18 -11.48
N GLY A 224 -7.05 10.09 -11.99
CA GLY A 224 -7.41 10.63 -13.31
C GLY A 224 -7.22 12.15 -13.41
N ASP A 225 -7.66 12.89 -12.40
CA ASP A 225 -7.51 14.35 -12.34
C ASP A 225 -6.02 14.76 -12.27
N LEU A 226 -5.23 14.12 -11.38
CA LEU A 226 -3.81 14.43 -11.20
C LEU A 226 -2.98 14.05 -12.42
N GLN A 227 -3.17 12.86 -12.99
CA GLN A 227 -2.45 12.41 -14.19
C GLN A 227 -2.79 13.28 -15.41
N LYS A 228 -4.04 13.72 -15.53
CA LYS A 228 -4.44 14.66 -16.59
C LYS A 228 -3.79 16.03 -16.41
N ALA A 229 -3.68 16.53 -15.18
CA ALA A 229 -3.12 17.86 -14.91
C ALA A 229 -1.58 17.90 -14.91
N HIS A 230 -0.91 16.78 -14.61
CA HIS A 230 0.54 16.74 -14.39
C HIS A 230 1.38 17.29 -15.56
N PRO A 231 1.11 16.98 -16.85
CA PRO A 231 1.90 17.51 -17.97
C PRO A 231 1.92 19.04 -18.06
N ASP A 232 0.84 19.69 -17.65
CA ASP A 232 0.61 21.13 -17.84
C ASP A 232 0.71 21.94 -16.54
N SER A 233 1.02 21.29 -15.41
CA SER A 233 1.10 21.95 -14.09
C SER A 233 2.52 21.95 -13.54
N PRO A 234 3.26 23.06 -13.66
CA PRO A 234 4.56 23.23 -13.01
C PRO A 234 4.49 23.05 -11.48
N ALA A 235 3.35 23.38 -10.87
CA ALA A 235 3.12 23.18 -9.43
C ALA A 235 3.11 21.69 -9.08
N LEU A 236 2.38 20.86 -9.84
CA LEU A 236 2.38 19.40 -9.65
C LEU A 236 3.75 18.80 -9.92
N GLN A 237 4.41 19.19 -11.00
CA GLN A 237 5.74 18.69 -11.35
C GLN A 237 6.76 19.02 -10.26
N LYS A 238 6.69 20.25 -9.71
CA LYS A 238 7.52 20.65 -8.58
C LYS A 238 7.23 19.81 -7.33
N ALA A 239 5.95 19.63 -6.99
CA ALA A 239 5.54 18.87 -5.80
C ALA A 239 5.95 17.40 -5.88
N LEU A 240 5.70 16.73 -7.01
CA LEU A 240 5.94 15.31 -7.22
C LEU A 240 7.37 14.99 -7.69
N GLY A 241 8.16 16.01 -8.04
CA GLY A 241 9.56 15.89 -8.45
C GLY A 241 10.52 16.48 -7.41
N GLN A 242 10.85 17.76 -7.53
CA GLN A 242 11.91 18.40 -6.73
C GLN A 242 11.60 18.42 -5.23
N GLU A 243 10.39 18.80 -4.82
CA GLU A 243 10.00 18.82 -3.40
C GLU A 243 9.87 17.40 -2.84
N ASN A 244 9.33 16.46 -3.63
CA ASN A 244 9.31 15.03 -3.31
C ASN A 244 10.73 14.54 -2.99
N GLU A 245 11.69 14.74 -3.89
CA GLU A 245 13.07 14.29 -3.70
C GLU A 245 13.70 14.91 -2.44
N ARG A 246 13.53 16.23 -2.24
CA ARG A 246 14.09 16.94 -1.09
C ARG A 246 13.53 16.40 0.24
N ILE A 247 12.21 16.21 0.34
CA ILE A 247 11.56 15.71 1.56
C ILE A 247 11.94 14.26 1.79
N VAL A 248 11.85 13.40 0.77
CA VAL A 248 12.12 11.96 0.90
C VAL A 248 13.57 11.70 1.28
N ARG A 249 14.53 12.47 0.75
CA ARG A 249 15.95 12.33 1.15
C ARG A 249 16.19 12.71 2.62
N GLN A 250 15.52 13.74 3.12
CA GLN A 250 15.60 14.11 4.54
C GLN A 250 14.90 13.06 5.42
N ALA A 251 13.72 12.60 5.01
CA ALA A 251 12.97 11.56 5.70
C ALA A 251 13.74 10.23 5.74
N TYR A 252 14.47 9.89 4.67
CA TYR A 252 15.34 8.71 4.64
C TYR A 252 16.42 8.77 5.73
N ARG A 253 17.05 9.94 5.91
CA ARG A 253 18.06 10.15 6.97
C ARG A 253 17.43 10.07 8.35
N ALA A 254 16.33 10.80 8.58
CA ALA A 254 15.60 10.79 9.84
C ALA A 254 15.15 9.36 10.22
N LEU A 255 14.61 8.61 9.25
CA LEU A 255 14.21 7.22 9.44
C LEU A 255 15.40 6.31 9.76
N THR A 256 16.53 6.48 9.08
CA THR A 256 17.76 5.71 9.33
C THR A 256 18.31 5.97 10.74
N GLU A 257 18.29 7.23 11.19
CA GLU A 257 18.77 7.64 12.52
C GLU A 257 17.75 7.38 13.65
N GLY A 258 16.53 6.97 13.30
CA GLY A 258 15.42 6.87 14.23
C GLY A 258 15.03 8.21 14.85
N ASP A 259 15.20 9.31 14.11
CA ASP A 259 14.81 10.66 14.50
C ASP A 259 13.32 10.88 14.20
N ALA A 260 12.49 10.48 15.17
CA ALA A 260 11.03 10.63 15.09
C ALA A 260 10.57 12.09 15.02
N GLU A 261 11.32 13.02 15.63
CA GLU A 261 10.97 14.44 15.65
C GLU A 261 11.10 15.06 14.26
N THR A 262 12.25 14.87 13.62
CA THR A 262 12.46 15.32 12.24
C THR A 262 11.50 14.62 11.28
N LEU A 263 11.26 13.31 11.47
CA LEU A 263 10.31 12.57 10.63
C LEU A 263 8.89 13.15 10.73
N GLY A 264 8.41 13.44 11.94
CA GLY A 264 7.10 14.06 12.16
C GLY A 264 7.00 15.47 11.57
N ALA A 265 8.02 16.30 11.78
CA ALA A 265 8.07 17.64 11.19
C ALA A 265 8.02 17.61 9.65
N LEU A 266 8.74 16.67 9.02
CA LEU A 266 8.69 16.45 7.57
C LEU A 266 7.30 15.98 7.10
N MET A 267 6.56 15.21 7.91
CA MET A 267 5.18 14.84 7.55
C MET A 267 4.28 16.06 7.47
N THR A 268 4.39 16.97 8.44
CA THR A 268 3.64 18.24 8.43
C THR A 268 4.00 19.10 7.22
N GLU A 269 5.29 19.20 6.90
CA GLU A 269 5.76 19.91 5.69
C GLU A 269 5.24 19.26 4.41
N ALA A 270 5.29 17.93 4.32
CA ALA A 270 4.79 17.17 3.18
C ALA A 270 3.28 17.37 2.99
N GLN A 271 2.51 17.41 4.08
CA GLN A 271 1.08 17.68 4.00
C GLN A 271 0.79 19.10 3.50
N ALA A 272 1.47 20.11 4.05
CA ALA A 272 1.31 21.50 3.61
C ALA A 272 1.65 21.67 2.11
N ASN A 273 2.73 21.04 1.65
CA ASN A 273 3.08 21.02 0.23
C ASN A 273 2.03 20.32 -0.63
N PHE A 274 1.47 19.20 -0.14
CA PHE A 274 0.39 18.48 -0.83
C PHE A 274 -0.87 19.36 -0.96
N ASP A 275 -1.29 19.99 0.13
CA ASP A 275 -2.49 20.84 0.17
C ASP A 275 -2.34 22.06 -0.74
N GLN A 276 -1.15 22.65 -0.80
CA GLN A 276 -0.89 23.84 -1.61
C GLN A 276 -0.74 23.50 -3.10
N LEU A 277 -0.02 22.43 -3.44
CA LEU A 277 0.45 22.18 -4.81
C LEU A 277 -0.26 21.03 -5.52
N VAL A 278 -0.85 20.09 -4.78
CA VAL A 278 -1.47 18.88 -5.34
C VAL A 278 -2.99 18.90 -5.21
N ALA A 279 -3.50 19.16 -4.01
CA ALA A 279 -4.93 19.16 -3.72
C ALA A 279 -5.80 20.03 -4.68
N PRO A 280 -5.35 21.22 -5.15
CA PRO A 280 -6.14 22.04 -6.06
C PRO A 280 -6.52 21.36 -7.38
N HIS A 281 -5.77 20.35 -7.79
CA HIS A 281 -6.00 19.63 -9.05
C HIS A 281 -7.11 18.58 -8.97
N SER A 282 -7.57 18.22 -7.76
CA SER A 282 -8.76 17.37 -7.55
C SER A 282 -9.53 17.87 -6.31
N ALA A 283 -9.83 19.17 -6.28
CA ALA A 283 -10.32 19.87 -5.09
C ALA A 283 -11.56 19.22 -4.43
N GLU A 284 -12.48 18.67 -5.23
CA GLU A 284 -13.66 17.96 -4.71
C GLU A 284 -13.30 16.74 -3.85
N GLN A 285 -12.25 16.02 -4.23
CA GLN A 285 -11.83 14.78 -3.57
C GLN A 285 -10.73 15.02 -2.52
N LEU A 286 -9.96 16.11 -2.66
CA LEU A 286 -8.79 16.42 -1.85
C LEU A 286 -8.99 17.58 -0.87
N ALA A 287 -10.19 18.18 -0.80
CA ALA A 287 -10.52 19.15 0.26
C ALA A 287 -10.42 18.56 1.68
N SER A 288 -10.59 17.24 1.82
CA SER A 288 -10.23 16.42 2.99
C SER A 288 -10.55 17.03 4.38
N PRO A 289 -11.80 17.47 4.66
CA PRO A 289 -12.13 18.12 5.92
C PRO A 289 -11.84 17.25 7.16
N LEU A 290 -12.07 15.94 7.11
CA LEU A 290 -11.80 15.06 8.25
C LEU A 290 -10.30 14.87 8.48
N LEU A 291 -9.51 14.80 7.41
CA LEU A 291 -8.05 14.81 7.50
C LEU A 291 -7.56 16.07 8.22
N HIS A 292 -8.00 17.25 7.77
CA HIS A 292 -7.55 18.51 8.37
C HIS A 292 -8.04 18.69 9.81
N GLN A 293 -9.26 18.23 10.14
CA GLN A 293 -9.75 18.21 11.51
C GLN A 293 -8.88 17.32 12.42
N ALA A 294 -8.50 16.12 11.97
CA ALA A 294 -7.65 15.23 12.74
C ALA A 294 -6.23 15.79 12.92
N LEU A 295 -5.65 16.38 11.87
CA LEU A 295 -4.30 16.98 11.92
C LEU A 295 -4.23 18.24 12.78
N ALA A 296 -5.32 19.03 12.85
CA ALA A 296 -5.40 20.27 13.61
C ALA A 296 -5.90 20.08 15.05
N LEU A 297 -6.03 18.84 15.52
CA LEU A 297 -6.55 18.56 16.86
C LEU A 297 -5.51 18.92 17.93
N ASP A 298 -5.73 20.03 18.63
CA ASP A 298 -4.80 20.57 19.65
C ASP A 298 -4.44 19.56 20.75
N THR A 299 -5.36 18.65 21.09
CA THR A 299 -5.12 17.61 22.11
C THR A 299 -4.03 16.61 21.69
N LEU A 300 -3.68 16.53 20.40
CA LEU A 300 -2.60 15.68 19.93
C LEU A 300 -1.22 16.32 20.05
N ALA A 301 -1.13 17.65 20.03
CA ALA A 301 0.14 18.39 20.04
C ALA A 301 1.17 17.94 21.10
N PRO A 302 0.79 17.63 22.36
CA PRO A 302 1.75 17.14 23.35
C PRO A 302 2.23 15.70 23.08
N HIS A 303 1.54 14.92 22.24
CA HIS A 303 1.78 13.49 22.04
C HIS A 303 2.44 13.15 20.69
N ILE A 304 2.36 14.05 19.70
CA ILE A 304 2.89 13.81 18.36
C ILE A 304 3.99 14.81 17.97
N TYR A 305 4.80 14.41 16.99
CA TYR A 305 5.75 15.28 16.29
C TYR A 305 5.18 15.84 14.97
N GLY A 306 4.19 15.16 14.39
CA GLY A 306 3.50 15.60 13.18
C GLY A 306 2.72 14.48 12.51
N GLY A 307 2.05 14.80 11.40
CA GLY A 307 1.21 13.86 10.67
C GLY A 307 0.83 14.33 9.27
N LYS A 308 0.29 13.41 8.47
CA LYS A 308 -0.15 13.65 7.09
C LYS A 308 -1.19 12.61 6.66
N GLY A 309 -1.91 12.84 5.58
CA GLY A 309 -2.72 11.82 4.93
C GLY A 309 -1.87 10.82 4.14
N VAL A 310 -2.47 9.67 3.77
CA VAL A 310 -1.78 8.51 3.20
C VAL A 310 -2.33 8.13 1.82
N GLY A 311 -1.46 7.63 0.95
CA GLY A 311 -1.85 7.00 -0.31
C GLY A 311 -2.31 8.04 -1.33
N SER A 312 -3.58 8.00 -1.74
CA SER A 312 -4.12 9.04 -2.62
C SER A 312 -4.66 10.26 -1.87
N GLN A 313 -4.39 10.38 -0.56
CA GLN A 313 -4.90 11.46 0.31
C GLN A 313 -6.43 11.45 0.37
N GLY A 314 -7.10 12.60 0.54
CA GLY A 314 -8.55 12.65 0.80
C GLY A 314 -8.89 12.25 2.25
N ASP A 315 -10.18 12.13 2.56
CA ASP A 315 -10.64 11.59 3.85
C ASP A 315 -10.56 10.05 3.91
N GLY A 316 -9.42 9.50 3.48
CA GLY A 316 -9.14 8.06 3.49
C GLY A 316 -8.42 7.61 4.77
N THR A 317 -7.15 7.99 4.89
CA THR A 317 -6.31 7.59 6.03
C THR A 317 -5.34 8.71 6.37
N ALA A 318 -5.14 8.95 7.66
CA ALA A 318 -4.07 9.79 8.21
C ALA A 318 -3.03 8.93 8.91
N GLN A 319 -1.80 9.43 9.04
CA GLN A 319 -0.74 8.84 9.85
C GLN A 319 -0.04 9.90 10.68
N PHE A 320 0.50 9.49 11.82
CA PHE A 320 1.12 10.36 12.80
C PHE A 320 2.37 9.71 13.37
N VAL A 321 3.37 10.54 13.68
CA VAL A 321 4.56 10.13 14.44
C VAL A 321 4.39 10.57 15.89
N ALA A 322 4.35 9.60 16.80
CA ALA A 322 4.21 9.83 18.23
C ALA A 322 5.57 10.00 18.91
N ARG A 323 5.57 10.67 20.07
CA ARG A 323 6.78 10.91 20.87
C ARG A 323 7.29 9.67 21.58
N SER A 324 6.38 8.79 21.99
CA SER A 324 6.64 7.53 22.66
C SER A 324 5.51 6.54 22.39
N GLU A 325 5.66 5.31 22.90
CA GLU A 325 4.58 4.31 22.86
C GLU A 325 3.36 4.73 23.69
N ASP A 326 3.56 5.32 24.86
CA ASP A 326 2.48 5.82 25.72
C ASP A 326 1.78 7.02 25.08
N ASP A 327 2.54 7.94 24.48
CA ASP A 327 1.99 9.08 23.75
C ASP A 327 1.19 8.64 22.52
N ARG A 328 1.63 7.58 21.82
CA ARG A 328 0.85 6.99 20.73
C ARG A 328 -0.52 6.55 21.25
N GLN A 329 -0.57 5.83 22.37
CA GLN A 329 -1.83 5.35 22.93
C GLN A 329 -2.72 6.53 23.34
N ALA A 330 -2.18 7.53 24.02
CA ALA A 330 -2.91 8.74 24.41
C ALA A 330 -3.47 9.51 23.20
N ALA A 331 -2.69 9.64 22.12
CA ALA A 331 -3.13 10.28 20.88
C ALA A 331 -4.24 9.48 20.17
N MET A 332 -4.11 8.15 20.10
CA MET A 332 -5.14 7.28 19.54
C MET A 332 -6.45 7.36 20.32
N ASP A 333 -6.39 7.35 21.66
CA ASP A 333 -7.55 7.47 22.54
C ASP A 333 -8.23 8.84 22.37
N ALA A 334 -7.46 9.92 22.25
CA ALA A 334 -7.98 11.26 22.00
C ALA A 334 -8.74 11.36 20.67
N ILE A 335 -8.22 10.75 19.60
CA ILE A 335 -8.91 10.68 18.30
C ILE A 335 -10.19 9.86 18.41
N THR A 336 -10.13 8.66 19.00
CA THR A 336 -11.32 7.80 19.14
C THR A 336 -12.40 8.44 20.01
N GLN A 337 -12.02 9.22 21.02
CA GLN A 337 -12.97 9.98 21.84
C GLN A 337 -13.62 11.12 21.05
N MET A 338 -12.85 11.88 20.26
CA MET A 338 -13.35 13.01 19.48
C MET A 338 -14.14 12.58 18.24
N PHE A 339 -13.70 11.49 17.59
CA PHE A 339 -14.25 10.95 16.36
C PHE A 339 -14.55 9.45 16.51
N PRO A 340 -15.68 9.06 17.14
CA PRO A 340 -15.99 7.65 17.42
C PRO A 340 -16.12 6.74 16.20
N GLU A 341 -16.30 7.30 15.00
CA GLU A 341 -16.33 6.53 13.75
C GLU A 341 -14.93 6.25 13.19
N MET A 342 -13.90 6.99 13.62
CA MET A 342 -12.52 6.77 13.19
C MET A 342 -11.91 5.56 13.86
N GLN A 343 -11.08 4.81 13.11
CA GLN A 343 -10.37 3.65 13.64
C GLN A 343 -8.87 3.90 13.65
N CYS A 344 -8.29 3.92 14.85
CA CYS A 344 -6.86 4.06 15.06
C CYS A 344 -6.18 2.69 15.10
N LEU A 345 -5.02 2.57 14.45
CA LEU A 345 -4.22 1.35 14.40
C LEU A 345 -2.76 1.69 14.74
N PRO A 346 -2.14 1.00 15.72
CA PRO A 346 -0.77 1.27 16.08
C PRO A 346 0.18 0.74 15.00
N LEU A 347 1.33 1.40 14.87
CA LEU A 347 2.44 0.97 14.02
C LEU A 347 3.75 1.26 14.74
N THR A 348 4.66 0.29 14.82
CA THR A 348 6.03 0.53 15.27
C THR A 348 6.99 0.20 14.16
N ILE A 349 7.82 1.17 13.78
CA ILE A 349 8.99 0.90 12.94
C ILE A 349 10.11 0.43 13.87
N ASN A 350 10.41 -0.85 13.82
CA ASN A 350 11.38 -1.47 14.73
C ASN A 350 12.82 -1.36 14.22
N CYS A 351 13.76 -1.45 15.17
CA CYS A 351 15.16 -1.73 14.84
C CYS A 351 15.26 -3.18 14.34
N VAL A 352 15.28 -3.39 13.03
CA VAL A 352 15.47 -4.73 12.45
C VAL A 352 16.94 -4.89 12.11
N THR A 353 17.58 -5.94 12.63
CA THR A 353 18.94 -6.29 12.16
C THR A 353 18.86 -6.92 10.78
N VAL A 354 19.87 -6.70 9.93
CA VAL A 354 19.93 -7.29 8.57
C VAL A 354 19.66 -8.80 8.56
N ARG A 355 20.04 -9.52 9.63
CA ARG A 355 19.79 -10.97 9.78
C ARG A 355 18.32 -11.35 10.01
N GLN A 356 17.53 -10.48 10.60
CA GLN A 356 16.09 -10.70 10.82
C GLN A 356 15.27 -10.39 9.56
N ALA A 357 15.70 -9.42 8.75
CA ALA A 357 15.03 -9.04 7.51
C ALA A 357 15.14 -10.08 6.38
N VAL A 358 16.18 -10.92 6.37
CA VAL A 358 16.35 -12.01 5.37
C VAL A 358 15.44 -13.21 5.64
N ARG A 359 14.76 -13.27 6.80
CA ARG A 359 13.90 -14.39 7.22
C ARG A 359 12.40 -14.09 7.20
N GLN A 360 12.02 -12.84 6.96
CA GLN A 360 10.63 -12.38 6.79
C GLN A 360 10.32 -12.29 5.30
#